data_AF-A0A953NQJ8-F1
#
_entry.id   AF-A0A953NQJ8-F1
#
_cell.length_a   1.000
_cell.length_b   1.000
_cell.length_c   1.000
_cell.angle_alpha   90.00
_cell.angle_beta   90.00
_cell.angle_gamma   90.00
#
_symmetry.space_group_name_H-M   'P 1'
#
loop_
_entity.id
_entity.type
_entity.pdbx_description
1 polymer ?
#
loop_
_entity_poly.entity_id
_entity_poly.type
_entity_poly.pdbx_seq_one_letter_code
_entity_poly.pdbx_strand_id
1 'polypeptide(L)'
;MMTLAPHLRTPARFSHGRHLCFAVSFALLGCLAPALLPSALVEAARGQAPSTSRTNSAVTIVLPPRIVAGQPATLAVLGVDGRLTSGLEVRLGRDLSVTTDRTGRASFTAPESGVLLAKASGASVAALVDVSAPANSPPAIRVAPVVSLRDRFSVCGAAFAGDANANRVKINGQPALVLAASPACLVVLPGAKAEPGPATIWVESPKGQWSAATSLVSLEFEAPNPPLRPGQKSQMRVRVQGWEQPLHLVAENETPGVLRFLSGDLQEVVTGGGPQNFALLKVETIRTGDFSFHARLLPAPDPDAARRYLVAAAPLAPHNLQGKIRRLAGRLSHSSHNFQAVRRELDRLAPNTVPDDLRTLLDAARAAL
;
A
#
# COMPACT_ATOMS: atom_id res chain seq x y z
N MET A 1 -11.51 -65.20 -3.52
CA MET A 1 -12.98 -65.10 -3.43
C MET A 1 -13.33 -64.00 -2.44
N MET A 2 -14.39 -63.23 -2.75
CA MET A 2 -15.05 -62.21 -1.92
C MET A 2 -14.41 -60.81 -1.78
N THR A 3 -14.63 -60.06 -2.86
CA THR A 3 -15.13 -58.67 -2.95
C THR A 3 -15.88 -58.12 -1.73
N LEU A 4 -15.67 -56.83 -1.40
CA LEU A 4 -16.72 -55.83 -1.11
C LEU A 4 -16.13 -54.41 -1.01
N ALA A 5 -16.68 -53.52 -1.83
CA ALA A 5 -16.47 -52.06 -1.84
C ALA A 5 -17.29 -51.37 -0.72
N PRO A 6 -17.11 -50.06 -0.49
CA PRO A 6 -18.27 -49.19 -0.72
C PRO A 6 -18.00 -47.73 -1.21
N HIS A 7 -19.01 -47.27 -1.95
CA HIS A 7 -19.64 -45.94 -1.98
C HIS A 7 -18.88 -44.68 -2.44
N LEU A 8 -18.94 -44.47 -3.77
CA LEU A 8 -19.00 -43.16 -4.41
C LEU A 8 -20.42 -42.56 -4.24
N ARG A 9 -20.50 -41.31 -3.75
CA ARG A 9 -21.70 -40.47 -3.84
C ARG A 9 -21.58 -39.52 -5.03
N THR A 10 -22.55 -39.63 -5.92
CA THR A 10 -22.80 -38.78 -7.10
C THR A 10 -23.35 -37.41 -6.68
N PRO A 11 -22.96 -36.32 -7.37
CA PRO A 11 -23.60 -35.01 -7.21
C PRO A 11 -24.91 -34.91 -8.02
N ALA A 12 -25.87 -34.19 -7.45
CA ALA A 12 -27.14 -33.85 -8.09
C ALA A 12 -26.92 -32.92 -9.29
N ARG A 13 -27.39 -33.36 -10.46
CA ARG A 13 -27.60 -32.55 -11.66
C ARG A 13 -28.84 -31.68 -11.46
N PHE A 14 -28.73 -30.38 -11.69
CA PHE A 14 -29.87 -29.54 -12.07
C PHE A 14 -29.72 -29.16 -13.54
N SER A 15 -30.69 -29.58 -14.35
CA SER A 15 -30.77 -29.32 -15.77
C SER A 15 -31.54 -28.03 -16.08
N HIS A 16 -31.04 -27.34 -17.11
CA HIS A 16 -31.75 -26.59 -18.16
C HIS A 16 -33.16 -26.05 -17.89
N GLY A 17 -33.27 -24.71 -17.95
CA GLY A 17 -34.45 -24.00 -18.43
C GLY A 17 -34.02 -22.94 -19.45
N ARG A 18 -34.24 -23.21 -20.74
CA ARG A 18 -34.18 -22.25 -21.84
C ARG A 18 -35.59 -21.69 -22.09
N HIS A 19 -35.61 -20.53 -22.74
CA HIS A 19 -36.72 -19.85 -23.43
C HIS A 19 -37.61 -18.94 -22.57
N LEU A 20 -37.53 -17.64 -22.84
CA LEU A 20 -38.63 -16.97 -23.54
C LEU A 20 -38.14 -15.71 -24.27
N CYS A 21 -38.40 -15.66 -25.57
CA CYS A 21 -38.35 -14.48 -26.41
C CYS A 21 -39.47 -13.51 -26.01
N PHE A 22 -39.20 -12.21 -26.01
CA PHE A 22 -40.23 -11.23 -26.35
C PHE A 22 -39.58 -10.10 -27.16
N ALA A 23 -39.79 -10.17 -28.46
CA ALA A 23 -39.68 -9.05 -29.37
C ALA A 23 -41.11 -8.49 -29.54
N VAL A 24 -41.27 -7.18 -29.33
CA VAL A 24 -42.45 -6.45 -29.84
C VAL A 24 -41.95 -5.19 -30.52
N SER A 25 -41.93 -5.26 -31.84
CA SER A 25 -41.93 -4.12 -32.75
C SER A 25 -43.31 -3.49 -32.76
N PHE A 26 -43.39 -2.17 -32.69
CA PHE A 26 -44.46 -1.40 -33.32
C PHE A 26 -43.86 -0.14 -33.95
N ALA A 27 -43.89 -0.12 -35.28
CA ALA A 27 -43.75 1.06 -36.13
C ALA A 27 -45.19 1.46 -36.54
N LEU A 28 -45.57 2.71 -36.82
CA LEU A 28 -45.22 3.54 -37.98
C LEU A 28 -46.02 4.86 -37.91
N LEU A 29 -45.46 5.91 -38.55
CA LEU A 29 -46.09 7.03 -39.28
C LEU A 29 -47.01 8.00 -38.51
N GLY A 30 -46.97 9.33 -38.69
CA GLY A 30 -46.25 10.20 -39.62
C GLY A 30 -47.05 11.51 -39.77
N CYS A 31 -46.38 12.66 -39.97
CA CYS A 31 -46.80 13.74 -40.89
C CYS A 31 -45.83 14.94 -40.85
N LEU A 32 -45.46 15.38 -42.07
CA LEU A 32 -44.79 16.63 -42.45
C LEU A 32 -45.68 17.85 -42.09
N ALA A 33 -45.21 19.09 -41.92
CA ALA A 33 -44.54 19.96 -42.90
C ALA A 33 -44.14 21.34 -42.24
N PRO A 34 -43.47 22.28 -42.95
CA PRO A 34 -42.49 23.24 -42.41
C PRO A 34 -43.01 24.68 -42.22
N ALA A 35 -42.26 25.51 -41.47
CA ALA A 35 -42.28 26.97 -41.63
C ALA A 35 -40.93 27.62 -41.23
N LEU A 36 -40.59 28.66 -41.99
CA LEU A 36 -39.30 29.34 -42.15
C LEU A 36 -38.91 30.28 -40.98
N LEU A 37 -37.59 30.54 -40.93
CA LEU A 37 -36.83 31.46 -40.07
C LEU A 37 -37.33 32.93 -40.10
N PRO A 38 -36.95 33.74 -39.09
CA PRO A 38 -35.80 34.62 -39.32
C PRO A 38 -34.76 34.64 -38.18
N SER A 39 -33.56 35.01 -38.60
CA SER A 39 -32.30 35.11 -37.86
C SER A 39 -32.25 36.21 -36.79
N ALA A 40 -31.24 36.03 -35.93
CA ALA A 40 -30.47 37.04 -35.16
C ALA A 40 -30.92 37.30 -33.72
N LEU A 41 -30.23 36.66 -32.77
CA LEU A 41 -29.21 37.33 -31.96
C LEU A 41 -28.27 36.28 -31.36
N VAL A 42 -26.98 36.52 -31.58
CA VAL A 42 -25.86 35.75 -31.06
C VAL A 42 -25.77 36.01 -29.57
N GLU A 43 -26.25 35.09 -28.75
CA GLU A 43 -25.87 35.01 -27.35
C GLU A 43 -24.80 33.93 -27.25
N ALA A 44 -23.55 34.39 -27.15
CA ALA A 44 -22.40 33.54 -26.92
C ALA A 44 -22.62 32.81 -25.59
N ALA A 45 -23.19 31.61 -25.67
CA ALA A 45 -23.13 30.61 -24.63
C ALA A 45 -21.64 30.39 -24.34
N ARG A 46 -21.16 31.05 -23.28
CA ARG A 46 -19.93 30.66 -22.62
C ARG A 46 -20.11 29.19 -22.26
N GLY A 47 -19.53 28.32 -23.08
CA GLY A 47 -19.25 26.95 -22.69
C GLY A 47 -18.47 27.05 -21.40
N GLN A 48 -19.15 26.83 -20.28
CA GLN A 48 -18.51 26.43 -19.05
C GLN A 48 -17.80 25.13 -19.40
N ALA A 49 -16.51 25.25 -19.72
CA ALA A 49 -15.59 24.13 -19.61
C ALA A 49 -15.92 23.45 -18.29
N PRO A 50 -16.07 22.11 -18.25
CA PRO A 50 -16.25 21.42 -16.99
C PRO A 50 -15.10 21.84 -16.10
N SER A 51 -15.43 22.69 -15.12
CA SER A 51 -14.55 23.05 -14.04
C SER A 51 -14.19 21.73 -13.42
N THR A 52 -12.97 21.28 -13.68
CA THR A 52 -12.34 20.16 -13.02
C THR A 52 -12.30 20.55 -11.55
N SER A 53 -13.37 20.21 -10.83
CA SER A 53 -13.35 20.06 -9.40
C SER A 53 -12.22 19.07 -9.15
N ARG A 54 -11.02 19.60 -8.89
CA ARG A 54 -9.91 18.89 -8.27
C ARG A 54 -10.41 18.48 -6.90
N THR A 55 -11.18 17.41 -6.86
CA THR A 55 -11.12 16.50 -5.74
C THR A 55 -9.65 16.07 -5.71
N ASN A 56 -8.91 16.55 -4.71
CA ASN A 56 -7.52 16.19 -4.49
C ASN A 56 -7.45 14.69 -4.18
N SER A 57 -7.52 13.88 -5.23
CA SER A 57 -7.34 12.44 -5.21
C SER A 57 -5.84 12.18 -5.10
N ALA A 58 -5.34 12.07 -3.87
CA ALA A 58 -3.94 11.79 -3.62
C ALA A 58 -3.58 10.41 -4.18
N VAL A 59 -2.55 10.35 -5.01
CA VAL A 59 -2.00 9.09 -5.53
C VAL A 59 -1.16 8.40 -4.45
N THR A 60 -0.73 7.17 -4.68
CA THR A 60 0.26 6.50 -3.82
C THR A 60 1.53 6.21 -4.63
N ILE A 61 2.67 6.75 -4.21
CA ILE A 61 3.97 6.46 -4.81
C ILE A 61 4.55 5.21 -4.13
N VAL A 62 5.01 4.25 -4.94
CA VAL A 62 5.66 3.03 -4.48
C VAL A 62 7.12 3.07 -4.92
N LEU A 63 8.01 3.20 -3.94
CA LEU A 63 9.45 3.25 -4.12
C LEU A 63 10.12 2.13 -3.31
N PRO A 64 11.20 1.49 -3.79
CA PRO A 64 11.96 0.55 -2.96
C PRO A 64 12.51 1.28 -1.73
N PRO A 65 12.47 0.68 -0.53
CA PRO A 65 12.93 1.35 0.70
C PRO A 65 14.43 1.68 0.66
N ARG A 66 15.19 0.94 -0.15
CA ARG A 66 16.62 1.13 -0.38
C ARG A 66 16.89 1.07 -1.88
N ILE A 67 17.65 2.02 -2.39
CA ILE A 67 18.15 2.09 -3.77
C ILE A 67 19.67 2.25 -3.76
N VAL A 68 20.34 1.96 -4.86
CA VAL A 68 21.81 1.99 -4.94
C VAL A 68 22.26 3.15 -5.81
N ALA A 69 23.13 4.02 -5.28
CA ALA A 69 23.62 5.22 -5.95
C ALA A 69 24.19 4.92 -7.34
N GLY A 70 23.79 5.72 -8.34
CA GLY A 70 24.24 5.59 -9.73
C GLY A 70 23.73 4.34 -10.47
N GLN A 71 22.88 3.52 -9.85
CA GLN A 71 22.30 2.34 -10.49
C GLN A 71 20.86 2.60 -10.95
N PRO A 72 20.37 1.85 -11.97
CA PRO A 72 18.97 1.94 -12.38
C PRO A 72 18.03 1.48 -11.25
N ALA A 73 16.86 2.10 -11.18
CA ALA A 73 15.76 1.73 -10.30
C ALA A 73 14.42 2.02 -10.98
N THR A 74 13.36 1.37 -10.50
CA THR A 74 11.99 1.56 -10.96
C THR A 74 11.09 1.91 -9.79
N LEU A 75 10.25 2.93 -9.96
CA LEU A 75 9.13 3.25 -9.07
C LEU A 75 7.80 2.93 -9.75
N ALA A 76 6.73 2.84 -8.96
CA ALA A 76 5.35 2.76 -9.44
C ALA A 76 4.50 3.86 -8.82
N VAL A 77 3.41 4.20 -9.49
CA VAL A 77 2.35 5.03 -8.90
C VAL A 77 1.02 4.31 -8.97
N LEU A 78 0.32 4.28 -7.84
CA LEU A 78 -1.04 3.76 -7.74
C LEU A 78 -2.02 4.93 -7.65
N GLY A 79 -3.15 4.81 -8.33
CA GLY A 79 -4.26 5.74 -8.25
C GLY A 79 -5.04 5.55 -6.95
N VAL A 80 -6.08 6.35 -6.76
CA VAL A 80 -7.00 6.23 -5.61
C VAL A 80 -7.77 4.91 -5.57
N ASP A 81 -7.86 4.21 -6.69
CA ASP A 81 -8.44 2.88 -6.82
C ASP A 81 -7.44 1.76 -6.51
N GLY A 82 -6.22 2.10 -6.11
CA GLY A 82 -5.13 1.16 -5.84
C GLY A 82 -4.51 0.54 -7.10
N ARG A 83 -4.87 1.00 -8.31
CA ARG A 83 -4.33 0.48 -9.57
C ARG A 83 -3.17 1.29 -10.09
N LEU A 84 -2.27 0.63 -10.82
CA LEU A 84 -1.14 1.28 -11.48
C LEU A 84 -1.62 2.39 -12.44
N THR A 85 -1.05 3.59 -12.29
CA THR A 85 -1.46 4.80 -13.01
C THR A 85 -0.36 5.27 -13.96
N SER A 86 -0.67 5.31 -15.26
CA SER A 86 0.23 5.75 -16.33
C SER A 86 0.17 7.26 -16.56
N GLY A 87 1.20 7.81 -17.21
CA GLY A 87 1.25 9.21 -17.64
C GLY A 87 1.39 10.24 -16.51
N LEU A 88 1.73 9.80 -15.29
CA LEU A 88 1.89 10.68 -14.15
C LEU A 88 3.34 11.13 -13.99
N GLU A 89 3.56 12.43 -13.87
CA GLU A 89 4.87 12.99 -13.55
C GLU A 89 5.17 12.82 -12.04
N VAL A 90 6.35 12.30 -11.74
CA VAL A 90 6.90 12.12 -10.39
C VAL A 90 8.21 12.90 -10.31
N ARG A 91 8.28 13.84 -9.37
CA ARG A 91 9.50 14.60 -9.08
C ARG A 91 10.37 13.81 -8.10
N LEU A 92 11.63 13.62 -8.45
CA LEU A 92 12.65 12.89 -7.72
C LEU A 92 13.75 13.86 -7.29
N GLY A 93 13.84 14.14 -5.99
CA GLY A 93 14.75 15.15 -5.47
C GLY A 93 14.41 16.55 -6.01
N ARG A 94 15.43 17.35 -6.37
CA ARG A 94 15.25 18.73 -6.82
C ARG A 94 15.08 18.86 -8.34
N ASP A 95 15.88 18.11 -9.09
CA ASP A 95 16.13 18.41 -10.51
C ASP A 95 15.74 17.26 -11.47
N LEU A 96 15.27 16.13 -10.94
CA LEU A 96 14.86 14.98 -11.75
C LEU A 96 13.33 14.85 -11.73
N SER A 97 12.71 14.75 -12.90
CA SER A 97 11.31 14.35 -13.06
C SER A 97 11.26 13.13 -13.96
N VAL A 98 10.37 12.19 -13.65
CA VAL A 98 10.10 11.02 -14.48
C VAL A 98 8.60 10.83 -14.67
N THR A 99 8.19 10.33 -15.83
CA THR A 99 6.78 10.07 -16.12
C THR A 99 6.52 8.57 -16.12
N THR A 100 5.43 8.13 -15.47
CA THR A 100 5.05 6.72 -15.50
C THR A 100 4.64 6.28 -16.91
N ASP A 101 5.15 5.12 -17.33
CA ASP A 101 4.86 4.50 -18.60
C ASP A 101 3.45 3.87 -18.62
N ARG A 102 3.12 3.17 -19.71
CA ARG A 102 1.82 2.47 -19.87
C ARG A 102 1.52 1.42 -18.79
N THR A 103 2.52 0.97 -18.06
CA THR A 103 2.37 0.01 -16.95
C THR A 103 2.16 0.71 -15.60
N GLY A 104 2.22 2.05 -15.56
CA GLY A 104 2.16 2.85 -14.34
C GLY A 104 3.47 2.84 -13.54
N ARG A 105 4.60 2.57 -14.21
CA ARG A 105 5.95 2.53 -13.61
C ARG A 105 6.87 3.53 -14.29
N ALA A 106 7.89 3.99 -13.58
CA ALA A 106 8.91 4.85 -14.16
C ALA A 106 10.29 4.35 -13.78
N SER A 107 11.19 4.28 -14.76
CA SER A 107 12.60 3.96 -14.54
C SER A 107 13.43 5.22 -14.41
N PHE A 108 14.43 5.19 -13.52
CA PHE A 108 15.33 6.30 -13.26
C PHE A 108 16.71 5.79 -12.81
N THR A 109 17.71 6.66 -12.85
CA THR A 109 19.02 6.39 -12.25
C THR A 109 19.04 7.01 -10.84
N ALA A 110 19.37 6.21 -9.83
CA ALA A 110 19.42 6.68 -8.46
C ALA A 110 20.49 7.78 -8.30
N PRO A 111 20.21 8.84 -7.51
CA PRO A 111 21.15 9.92 -7.27
C PRO A 111 22.32 9.47 -6.38
N GLU A 112 23.14 10.41 -5.94
CA GLU A 112 24.17 10.18 -4.93
C GLU A 112 23.59 9.66 -3.60
N SER A 113 24.46 9.08 -2.77
CA SER A 113 24.08 8.48 -1.49
C SER A 113 23.39 9.49 -0.56
N GLY A 114 22.43 9.03 0.23
CA GLY A 114 21.63 9.88 1.11
C GLY A 114 20.18 9.43 1.19
N VAL A 115 19.26 10.36 0.96
CA VAL A 115 17.81 10.11 0.92
C VAL A 115 17.24 10.68 -0.38
N LEU A 116 16.45 9.88 -1.08
CA LEU A 116 15.68 10.31 -2.23
C LEU A 116 14.25 10.61 -1.79
N LEU A 117 13.76 11.82 -2.09
CA LEU A 117 12.36 12.20 -1.95
C LEU A 117 11.67 12.08 -3.32
N ALA A 118 10.50 11.45 -3.34
CA ALA A 118 9.67 11.33 -4.54
C ALA A 118 8.30 11.95 -4.28
N LYS A 119 7.83 12.80 -5.20
CA LYS A 119 6.57 13.56 -5.06
C LYS A 119 5.72 13.52 -6.31
N ALA A 120 4.41 13.35 -6.13
CA ALA A 120 3.42 13.34 -7.19
C ALA A 120 2.02 13.56 -6.61
N SER A 121 1.21 14.43 -7.21
CA SER A 121 -0.22 14.61 -6.92
C SER A 121 -0.60 14.55 -5.44
N GLY A 122 0.07 15.35 -4.59
CA GLY A 122 -0.21 15.44 -3.16
C GLY A 122 0.39 14.33 -2.28
N ALA A 123 1.05 13.34 -2.89
CA ALA A 123 1.79 12.30 -2.20
C ALA A 123 3.30 12.57 -2.21
N SER A 124 3.95 12.15 -1.14
CA SER A 124 5.39 12.25 -0.94
C SER A 124 5.90 11.00 -0.23
N VAL A 125 7.01 10.43 -0.70
CA VAL A 125 7.65 9.25 -0.11
C VAL A 125 9.16 9.42 -0.11
N ALA A 126 9.85 8.77 0.83
CA ALA A 126 11.30 8.77 0.92
C ALA A 126 11.87 7.35 0.75
N ALA A 127 13.07 7.25 0.18
CA ALA A 127 13.88 6.03 0.17
C ALA A 127 15.34 6.32 0.52
N LEU A 128 16.01 5.35 1.12
CA LEU A 128 17.44 5.44 1.40
C LEU A 128 18.25 5.15 0.14
N VAL A 129 19.26 5.96 -0.12
CA VAL A 129 20.22 5.74 -1.21
C VAL A 129 21.53 5.26 -0.61
N ASP A 130 21.86 4.00 -0.89
CA ASP A 130 23.06 3.33 -0.43
C ASP A 130 24.18 3.43 -1.45
N VAL A 131 25.42 3.43 -0.95
CA VAL A 131 26.59 3.22 -1.81
C VAL A 131 26.64 1.76 -2.23
N SER A 132 27.06 1.51 -3.47
CA SER A 132 27.23 0.15 -3.99
C SER A 132 28.20 -0.64 -3.09
N ALA A 133 27.74 -1.71 -2.46
CA ALA A 133 28.58 -2.55 -1.63
C ALA A 133 29.40 -3.54 -2.49
N PRO A 134 30.65 -3.87 -2.10
CA PRO A 134 31.43 -4.88 -2.79
C PRO A 134 30.79 -6.27 -2.65
N ALA A 135 30.85 -7.07 -3.72
CA ALA A 135 30.15 -8.35 -3.88
C ALA A 135 30.79 -9.54 -3.12
N ASN A 136 31.05 -9.37 -1.82
CA ASN A 136 31.87 -10.32 -1.05
C ASN A 136 31.08 -11.36 -0.23
N SER A 137 29.77 -11.46 -0.41
CA SER A 137 28.94 -12.47 0.27
C SER A 137 27.87 -13.02 -0.67
N PRO A 138 27.53 -14.32 -0.61
CA PRO A 138 26.43 -14.87 -1.39
C PRO A 138 25.15 -14.06 -1.10
N PRO A 139 24.44 -13.57 -2.13
CA PRO A 139 23.27 -12.76 -1.91
C PRO A 139 22.20 -13.61 -1.22
N ALA A 140 21.85 -13.25 0.01
CA ALA A 140 20.66 -13.76 0.68
C ALA A 140 19.57 -12.72 0.56
N ILE A 141 18.35 -13.16 0.25
CA ILE A 141 17.18 -12.28 0.31
C ILE A 141 16.59 -12.31 1.73
N ARG A 142 16.14 -11.14 2.17
CA ARG A 142 15.47 -10.90 3.43
C ARG A 142 14.06 -10.44 3.15
N VAL A 143 13.13 -11.05 3.85
CA VAL A 143 11.71 -10.68 3.88
C VAL A 143 11.24 -10.67 5.32
N ALA A 144 10.20 -9.90 5.62
CA ALA A 144 9.55 -9.96 6.92
C ALA A 144 9.05 -11.39 7.18
N PRO A 145 9.10 -11.90 8.42
CA PRO A 145 8.64 -13.25 8.73
C PRO A 145 7.14 -13.45 8.48
N VAL A 146 6.36 -12.36 8.53
CA VAL A 146 4.93 -12.35 8.28
C VAL A 146 4.60 -11.17 7.36
N VAL A 147 3.83 -11.41 6.30
CA VAL A 147 3.38 -10.38 5.35
C VAL A 147 1.88 -10.53 5.08
N SER A 148 1.21 -9.41 4.80
CA SER A 148 -0.23 -9.39 4.51
C SER A 148 -0.49 -9.72 3.04
N LEU A 149 -1.55 -10.47 2.77
CA LEU A 149 -1.99 -10.81 1.41
C LEU A 149 -2.47 -9.59 0.60
N ARG A 150 -2.94 -8.55 1.31
CA ARG A 150 -3.53 -7.35 0.68
C ARG A 150 -2.55 -6.20 0.56
N ASP A 151 -1.43 -6.27 1.29
CA ASP A 151 -0.45 -5.20 1.33
C ASP A 151 0.76 -5.52 0.45
N ARG A 152 1.38 -4.45 -0.03
CA ARG A 152 2.71 -4.51 -0.61
C ARG A 152 3.75 -4.69 0.49
N PHE A 153 4.77 -5.49 0.23
CA PHE A 153 5.89 -5.70 1.16
C PHE A 153 7.23 -5.66 0.42
N SER A 154 8.30 -5.47 1.17
CA SER A 154 9.65 -5.38 0.60
C SER A 154 10.39 -6.70 0.69
N VAL A 155 11.10 -7.06 -0.38
CA VAL A 155 12.10 -8.14 -0.40
C VAL A 155 13.44 -7.49 -0.66
N CYS A 156 14.34 -7.53 0.32
CA CYS A 156 15.64 -6.85 0.25
C CYS A 156 16.78 -7.86 0.18
N GLY A 157 17.81 -7.55 -0.59
CA GLY A 157 18.94 -8.44 -0.81
C GLY A 157 20.02 -7.71 -1.57
N ALA A 158 20.69 -8.42 -2.47
CA ALA A 158 21.63 -7.84 -3.40
C ALA A 158 21.45 -8.48 -4.78
N ALA A 159 21.99 -7.81 -5.80
CA ALA A 159 22.00 -8.27 -7.18
C ALA A 159 20.62 -8.37 -7.86
N PHE A 160 19.60 -7.68 -7.38
CA PHE A 160 18.38 -7.53 -8.17
C PHE A 160 18.61 -6.64 -9.41
N ALA A 161 17.73 -6.75 -10.40
CA ALA A 161 17.71 -5.78 -11.49
C ALA A 161 17.01 -4.50 -11.04
N GLY A 162 17.53 -3.35 -11.48
CA GLY A 162 16.87 -2.05 -11.28
C GLY A 162 15.54 -1.93 -12.02
N ASP A 163 15.40 -2.64 -13.14
CA ASP A 163 14.16 -2.73 -13.91
C ASP A 163 13.19 -3.74 -13.26
N ALA A 164 12.02 -3.27 -12.84
CA ALA A 164 10.99 -4.13 -12.25
C ALA A 164 10.54 -5.28 -13.16
N ASN A 165 10.58 -5.12 -14.49
CA ASN A 165 10.17 -6.15 -15.45
C ASN A 165 11.23 -7.26 -15.64
N ALA A 166 12.48 -6.98 -15.28
CA ALA A 166 13.56 -7.94 -15.32
C ALA A 166 13.56 -8.89 -14.10
N ASN A 167 12.78 -8.59 -13.07
CA ASN A 167 12.66 -9.43 -11.88
C ASN A 167 11.36 -10.25 -11.94
N ARG A 168 11.43 -11.55 -11.60
CA ARG A 168 10.29 -12.44 -11.47
C ARG A 168 10.17 -12.88 -10.02
N VAL A 169 9.01 -12.65 -9.41
CA VAL A 169 8.73 -13.10 -8.03
C VAL A 169 7.57 -14.08 -8.02
N LYS A 170 7.75 -15.18 -7.29
CA LYS A 170 6.70 -16.17 -7.03
C LYS A 170 6.54 -16.38 -5.53
N ILE A 171 5.30 -16.63 -5.10
CA ILE A 171 4.96 -16.99 -3.72
C ILE A 171 4.19 -18.31 -3.78
N ASN A 172 4.75 -19.37 -3.18
CA ASN A 172 4.20 -20.73 -3.31
C ASN A 172 3.93 -21.14 -4.77
N GLY A 173 4.83 -20.75 -5.68
CA GLY A 173 4.73 -21.00 -7.12
C GLY A 173 3.78 -20.07 -7.88
N GLN A 174 2.94 -19.29 -7.21
CA GLN A 174 2.05 -18.30 -7.85
C GLN A 174 2.80 -17.00 -8.17
N PRO A 175 2.58 -16.38 -9.33
CA PRO A 175 3.23 -15.12 -9.67
C PRO A 175 2.79 -13.99 -8.73
N ALA A 176 3.76 -13.19 -8.28
CA ALA A 176 3.53 -11.97 -7.53
C ALA A 176 4.03 -10.76 -8.34
N LEU A 177 3.35 -9.63 -8.19
CA LEU A 177 3.63 -8.44 -8.97
C LEU A 177 4.77 -7.64 -8.34
N VAL A 178 5.88 -7.47 -9.06
CA VAL A 178 6.95 -6.55 -8.65
C VAL A 178 6.52 -5.13 -9.01
N LEU A 179 6.15 -4.30 -8.03
CA LEU A 179 5.69 -2.93 -8.27
C LEU A 179 6.86 -1.97 -8.52
N ALA A 180 7.91 -2.10 -7.72
CA ALA A 180 9.08 -1.22 -7.75
C ALA A 180 10.35 -2.05 -7.52
N ALA A 181 11.49 -1.60 -8.05
CA ALA A 181 12.73 -2.36 -8.01
C ALA A 181 13.98 -1.48 -7.90
N SER A 182 14.99 -2.01 -7.22
CA SER A 182 16.35 -1.50 -7.18
C SER A 182 17.30 -2.69 -7.02
N PRO A 183 18.62 -2.52 -7.21
CA PRO A 183 19.57 -3.60 -6.95
C PRO A 183 19.61 -4.09 -5.50
N ALA A 184 19.03 -3.34 -4.55
CA ALA A 184 19.02 -3.66 -3.12
C ALA A 184 17.66 -4.17 -2.62
N CYS A 185 16.52 -3.72 -3.18
CA CYS A 185 15.20 -4.13 -2.72
C CYS A 185 14.17 -4.13 -3.86
N LEU A 186 13.20 -5.04 -3.75
CA LEU A 186 11.99 -5.10 -4.55
C LEU A 186 10.78 -4.76 -3.66
N VAL A 187 9.77 -4.12 -4.22
CA VAL A 187 8.44 -4.00 -3.59
C VAL A 187 7.47 -4.90 -4.34
N VAL A 188 6.86 -5.84 -3.64
CA VAL A 188 6.07 -6.93 -4.20
C VAL A 188 4.65 -6.88 -3.67
N LEU A 189 3.67 -7.16 -4.54
CA LEU A 189 2.27 -7.38 -4.19
C LEU A 189 1.91 -8.87 -4.42
N PRO A 190 1.40 -9.59 -3.41
CA PRO A 190 0.89 -10.95 -3.59
C PRO A 190 -0.14 -11.04 -4.72
N GLY A 191 -0.16 -12.17 -5.43
CA GLY A 191 -1.20 -12.45 -6.42
C GLY A 191 -2.55 -12.72 -5.76
N ALA A 192 -3.65 -12.47 -6.47
CA ALA A 192 -5.02 -12.66 -5.95
C ALA A 192 -5.37 -14.11 -5.56
N LYS A 193 -4.55 -15.08 -5.96
CA LYS A 193 -4.68 -16.51 -5.62
C LYS A 193 -3.78 -16.94 -4.46
N ALA A 194 -3.08 -16.02 -3.82
CA ALA A 194 -2.24 -16.34 -2.67
C ALA A 194 -3.11 -16.65 -1.46
N GLU A 195 -2.79 -17.74 -0.76
CA GLU A 195 -3.56 -18.24 0.38
C GLU A 195 -2.84 -17.95 1.71
N PRO A 196 -3.57 -17.73 2.81
CA PRO A 196 -2.96 -17.55 4.13
C PRO A 196 -2.20 -18.81 4.58
N GLY A 197 -1.07 -18.62 5.26
CA GLY A 197 -0.26 -19.70 5.83
C GLY A 197 1.23 -19.61 5.49
N PRO A 198 2.02 -20.64 5.84
CA PRO A 198 3.43 -20.71 5.48
C PRO A 198 3.66 -20.58 3.97
N ALA A 199 4.68 -19.81 3.59
CA ALA A 199 5.00 -19.56 2.21
C ALA A 199 6.50 -19.48 1.93
N THR A 200 6.86 -19.86 0.71
CA THR A 200 8.20 -19.64 0.15
C THR A 200 8.12 -18.57 -0.91
N ILE A 201 8.90 -17.50 -0.73
CA ILE A 201 9.15 -16.48 -1.74
C ILE A 201 10.33 -16.93 -2.58
N TRP A 202 10.17 -16.83 -3.88
CA TRP A 202 11.19 -17.12 -4.86
C TRP A 202 11.38 -15.88 -5.75
N VAL A 203 12.63 -15.44 -5.88
CA VAL A 203 13.01 -14.28 -6.68
C VAL A 203 14.01 -14.72 -7.73
N GLU A 204 13.74 -14.38 -8.97
CA GLU A 204 14.65 -14.56 -10.10
C GLU A 204 14.93 -13.20 -10.74
N SER A 205 16.19 -12.98 -11.08
CA SER A 205 16.68 -11.82 -11.79
C SER A 205 17.75 -12.26 -12.80
N PRO A 206 18.19 -11.40 -13.73
CA PRO A 206 19.27 -11.74 -14.66
C PRO A 206 20.59 -12.09 -13.99
N LYS A 207 20.78 -11.71 -12.72
CA LYS A 207 22.02 -11.92 -11.95
C LYS A 207 21.96 -13.11 -10.99
N GLY A 208 20.81 -13.78 -10.87
CA GLY A 208 20.67 -14.92 -9.97
C GLY A 208 19.25 -15.17 -9.49
N GLN A 209 19.15 -16.19 -8.65
CA GLN A 209 17.89 -16.69 -8.12
C GLN A 209 18.04 -17.00 -6.63
N TRP A 210 17.01 -16.66 -5.85
CA TRP A 210 17.01 -16.76 -4.40
C TRP A 210 15.64 -17.19 -3.87
N SER A 211 15.64 -17.72 -2.66
CA SER A 211 14.41 -18.01 -1.93
C SER A 211 14.51 -17.64 -0.46
N ALA A 212 13.36 -17.35 0.15
CA ALA A 212 13.21 -17.14 1.59
C ALA A 212 11.84 -17.62 2.06
N ALA A 213 11.78 -18.05 3.32
CA ALA A 213 10.53 -18.40 3.99
C ALA A 213 9.85 -17.16 4.58
N THR A 214 8.51 -17.18 4.58
CA THR A 214 7.64 -16.19 5.22
C THR A 214 6.32 -16.88 5.59
N SER A 215 5.43 -16.19 6.28
CA SER A 215 4.00 -16.55 6.34
C SER A 215 3.15 -15.45 5.73
N LEU A 216 2.11 -15.83 5.00
CA LEU A 216 1.08 -14.93 4.47
C LEU A 216 -0.09 -14.89 5.44
N VAL A 217 -0.61 -13.69 5.70
CA VAL A 217 -1.81 -13.53 6.54
C VAL A 217 -2.93 -12.80 5.80
N SER A 218 -4.17 -13.23 6.06
CA SER A 218 -5.37 -12.44 5.76
C SER A 218 -5.77 -11.68 7.02
N LEU A 219 -6.05 -10.38 6.87
CA LEU A 219 -6.60 -9.51 7.91
C LEU A 219 -8.04 -9.19 7.52
N GLU A 220 -9.00 -9.72 8.26
CA GLU A 220 -10.42 -9.62 7.93
C GLU A 220 -11.19 -8.97 9.07
N PHE A 221 -11.97 -7.94 8.73
CA PHE A 221 -12.88 -7.32 9.67
C PHE A 221 -14.18 -8.14 9.72
N GLU A 222 -14.56 -8.57 10.91
CA GLU A 222 -15.88 -9.16 11.14
C GLU A 222 -16.85 -8.03 11.52
N ALA A 223 -17.92 -7.89 10.73
CA ALA A 223 -18.94 -6.90 11.00
C ALA A 223 -19.63 -7.16 12.35
N PRO A 224 -19.97 -6.12 13.12
CA PRO A 224 -20.74 -6.28 14.34
C PRO A 224 -22.09 -6.95 14.07
N ASN A 225 -22.43 -7.96 14.87
CA ASN A 225 -23.72 -8.64 14.85
C ASN A 225 -24.33 -8.62 16.27
N PRO A 226 -25.49 -7.99 16.50
CA PRO A 226 -26.36 -7.32 15.52
C PRO A 226 -25.76 -6.02 14.93
N PRO A 227 -26.26 -5.54 13.78
CA PRO A 227 -25.85 -4.26 13.19
C PRO A 227 -25.95 -3.11 14.19
N LEU A 228 -24.98 -2.19 14.13
CA LEU A 228 -24.90 -1.07 15.07
C LEU A 228 -25.93 0.02 14.77
N ARG A 229 -26.53 0.56 15.82
CA ARG A 229 -27.40 1.76 15.75
C ARG A 229 -26.58 3.04 15.98
N PRO A 230 -27.00 4.20 15.45
CA PRO A 230 -26.37 5.48 15.77
C PRO A 230 -26.29 5.73 17.29
N GLY A 231 -25.13 6.20 17.75
CA GLY A 231 -24.78 6.39 19.16
C GLY A 231 -24.39 5.12 19.92
N GLN A 232 -24.53 3.93 19.30
CA GLN A 232 -24.19 2.67 19.94
C GLN A 232 -22.68 2.44 19.93
N LYS A 233 -22.14 2.08 21.09
CA LYS A 233 -20.77 1.60 21.25
C LYS A 233 -20.73 0.08 21.10
N SER A 234 -19.69 -0.42 20.44
CA SER A 234 -19.50 -1.86 20.25
C SER A 234 -18.02 -2.20 20.08
N GLN A 235 -17.76 -3.47 19.81
CA GLN A 235 -16.46 -3.99 19.44
C GLN A 235 -16.52 -4.59 18.04
N MET A 236 -15.52 -4.28 17.23
CA MET A 236 -15.29 -4.91 15.94
C MET A 236 -14.07 -5.81 16.04
N ARG A 237 -14.11 -6.97 15.39
CA ARG A 237 -13.02 -7.95 15.41
C ARG A 237 -12.20 -7.85 14.14
N VAL A 238 -10.88 -7.81 14.27
CA VAL A 238 -9.94 -8.07 13.17
C VAL A 238 -9.41 -9.48 13.35
N ARG A 239 -9.84 -10.39 12.48
CA ARG A 239 -9.40 -11.79 12.46
C ARG A 239 -8.14 -11.91 11.62
N VAL A 240 -7.18 -12.67 12.12
CA VAL A 240 -5.97 -13.06 11.40
C VAL A 240 -6.08 -14.53 11.00
N GLN A 241 -5.91 -14.81 9.72
CA GLN A 241 -5.80 -16.16 9.19
C GLN A 241 -4.37 -16.44 8.72
N GLY A 242 -3.89 -17.68 8.84
CA GLY A 242 -2.56 -18.11 8.37
C GLY A 242 -1.42 -17.91 9.37
N TRP A 243 -1.71 -17.43 10.59
CA TRP A 243 -0.70 -17.20 11.63
C TRP A 243 -1.29 -17.28 13.04
N GLU A 244 -0.62 -18.00 13.94
CA GLU A 244 -1.12 -18.28 15.29
C GLU A 244 -0.36 -17.52 16.39
N GLN A 245 0.73 -16.82 16.10
CA GLN A 245 1.39 -16.00 17.13
C GLN A 245 0.74 -14.61 17.22
N PRO A 246 0.83 -13.92 18.37
CA PRO A 246 0.40 -12.53 18.48
C PRO A 246 1.04 -11.64 17.40
N LEU A 247 0.25 -10.75 16.82
CA LEU A 247 0.68 -9.77 15.81
C LEU A 247 0.33 -8.36 16.27
N HIS A 248 1.25 -7.44 15.99
CA HIS A 248 0.99 -6.00 16.12
C HIS A 248 0.35 -5.50 14.82
N LEU A 249 -0.85 -4.96 14.94
CA LEU A 249 -1.64 -4.43 13.83
C LEU A 249 -1.86 -2.93 14.02
N VAL A 250 -1.99 -2.24 12.91
CA VAL A 250 -2.55 -0.89 12.85
C VAL A 250 -3.86 -0.97 12.10
N ALA A 251 -4.94 -0.53 12.73
CA ALA A 251 -6.24 -0.35 12.11
C ALA A 251 -6.47 1.14 11.83
N GLU A 252 -6.89 1.46 10.61
CA GLU A 252 -7.19 2.80 10.15
C GLU A 252 -8.64 2.87 9.69
N ASN A 253 -9.30 3.96 10.05
CA ASN A 253 -10.68 4.23 9.72
C ASN A 253 -10.79 5.17 8.52
N GLU A 254 -11.33 4.67 7.43
CA GLU A 254 -11.50 5.44 6.19
C GLU A 254 -12.84 6.19 6.16
N THR A 255 -13.71 5.96 7.15
CA THR A 255 -15.08 6.50 7.22
C THR A 255 -15.46 7.05 8.60
N PRO A 256 -14.65 7.94 9.22
CA PRO A 256 -14.88 8.43 10.59
C PRO A 256 -16.23 9.14 10.81
N GLY A 257 -16.83 9.68 9.75
CA GLY A 257 -18.16 10.28 9.80
C GLY A 257 -19.33 9.28 9.88
N VAL A 258 -19.10 7.99 9.69
CA VAL A 258 -20.12 6.92 9.78
C VAL A 258 -19.92 6.12 11.06
N LEU A 259 -18.69 5.67 11.31
CA LEU A 259 -18.30 4.93 12.50
C LEU A 259 -16.95 5.46 12.94
N ARG A 260 -16.78 5.74 14.24
CA ARG A 260 -15.50 6.18 14.80
C ARG A 260 -14.85 5.10 15.64
N PHE A 261 -13.53 5.10 15.66
CA PHE A 261 -12.77 4.38 16.67
C PHE A 261 -12.74 5.21 17.96
N LEU A 262 -12.93 4.57 19.12
CA LEU A 262 -12.93 5.27 20.40
C LEU A 262 -11.54 5.80 20.80
N SER A 263 -10.48 5.30 20.18
CA SER A 263 -9.09 5.68 20.45
C SER A 263 -8.49 6.61 19.39
N GLY A 264 -9.33 7.20 18.52
CA GLY A 264 -8.91 7.98 17.35
C GLY A 264 -8.87 7.15 16.07
N ASP A 265 -8.81 7.82 14.91
CA ASP A 265 -8.99 7.20 13.57
C ASP A 265 -7.92 6.18 13.19
N LEU A 266 -6.81 6.14 13.93
CA LEU A 266 -5.77 5.13 13.83
C LEU A 266 -5.58 4.46 15.19
N GLN A 267 -5.71 3.14 15.24
CA GLN A 267 -5.59 2.35 16.47
C GLN A 267 -4.55 1.24 16.29
N GLU A 268 -3.53 1.25 17.15
CA GLU A 268 -2.59 0.13 17.28
C GLU A 268 -3.17 -0.93 18.22
N VAL A 269 -3.17 -2.19 17.79
CA VAL A 269 -3.68 -3.32 18.57
C VAL A 269 -2.76 -4.52 18.47
N VAL A 270 -2.77 -5.36 19.50
CA VAL A 270 -2.07 -6.64 19.51
C VAL A 270 -3.12 -7.75 19.50
N THR A 271 -2.94 -8.74 18.64
CA THR A 271 -3.84 -9.89 18.58
C THR A 271 -3.54 -10.90 19.68
N GLY A 272 -4.53 -11.72 20.06
CA GLY A 272 -4.37 -12.71 21.13
C GLY A 272 -3.46 -13.89 20.77
N GLY A 273 -3.25 -14.19 19.48
CA GLY A 273 -2.64 -15.44 19.04
C GLY A 273 -3.61 -16.63 19.13
N GLY A 274 -3.06 -17.84 18.98
CA GLY A 274 -3.77 -19.11 18.98
C GLY A 274 -4.51 -19.42 17.66
N PRO A 275 -5.27 -20.54 17.63
CA PRO A 275 -6.04 -20.96 16.46
C PRO A 275 -7.14 -19.97 16.05
N GLN A 276 -7.58 -19.12 16.98
CA GLN A 276 -8.50 -18.01 16.74
C GLN A 276 -7.77 -16.69 17.00
N ASN A 277 -6.82 -16.37 16.14
CA ASN A 277 -6.02 -15.16 16.28
C ASN A 277 -6.83 -13.92 15.88
N PHE A 278 -7.15 -13.03 16.83
CA PHE A 278 -7.86 -11.78 16.55
C PHE A 278 -7.49 -10.64 17.51
N ALA A 279 -7.82 -9.42 17.11
CA ALA A 279 -7.81 -8.23 17.97
C ALA A 279 -9.21 -7.56 17.99
N LEU A 280 -9.49 -6.83 19.07
CA LEU A 280 -10.74 -6.10 19.25
C LEU A 280 -10.51 -4.59 19.13
N LEU A 281 -11.31 -3.95 18.28
CA LEU A 281 -11.35 -2.51 18.09
C LEU A 281 -12.61 -1.96 18.74
N LYS A 282 -12.47 -0.91 19.54
CA LYS A 282 -13.62 -0.27 20.19
C LYS A 282 -14.17 0.79 19.25
N VAL A 283 -15.44 0.66 18.90
CA VAL A 283 -16.09 1.48 17.88
C VAL A 283 -17.36 2.13 18.41
N GLU A 284 -17.74 3.25 17.80
CA GLU A 284 -19.02 3.92 18.02
C GLU A 284 -19.61 4.38 16.69
N THR A 285 -20.86 4.02 16.46
CA THR A 285 -21.57 4.44 15.25
C THR A 285 -22.03 5.87 15.38
N ILE A 286 -21.64 6.72 14.43
CA ILE A 286 -22.05 8.12 14.39
C ILE A 286 -23.39 8.26 13.67
N ARG A 287 -23.53 7.58 12.53
CA ARG A 287 -24.76 7.56 11.72
C ARG A 287 -24.85 6.24 10.95
N THR A 288 -26.00 5.98 10.35
CA THR A 288 -26.18 4.87 9.42
C THR A 288 -25.41 5.11 8.12
N GLY A 289 -24.87 4.05 7.52
CA GLY A 289 -24.16 4.09 6.25
C GLY A 289 -23.12 2.98 6.14
N ASP A 290 -22.52 2.88 4.96
CA ASP A 290 -21.40 1.99 4.71
C ASP A 290 -20.14 2.52 5.40
N PHE A 291 -19.33 1.61 5.92
CA PHE A 291 -18.08 1.92 6.56
C PHE A 291 -16.95 1.11 5.92
N SER A 292 -15.75 1.68 5.91
CA SER A 292 -14.53 1.03 5.44
C SER A 292 -13.42 1.17 6.47
N PHE A 293 -12.66 0.10 6.63
CA PHE A 293 -11.50 0.01 7.50
C PHE A 293 -10.37 -0.68 6.79
N HIS A 294 -9.16 -0.26 7.12
CA HIS A 294 -7.95 -0.91 6.66
C HIS A 294 -7.15 -1.39 7.85
N ALA A 295 -6.71 -2.65 7.84
CA ALA A 295 -5.80 -3.21 8.83
C ALA A 295 -4.52 -3.61 8.12
N ARG A 296 -3.39 -3.25 8.72
CA ARG A 296 -2.06 -3.59 8.21
C ARG A 296 -1.17 -4.10 9.34
N LEU A 297 -0.21 -4.95 8.97
CA LEU A 297 0.84 -5.38 9.88
C LEU A 297 1.73 -4.19 10.24
N LEU A 298 2.12 -4.10 11.51
CA LEU A 298 3.18 -3.21 11.93
C LEU A 298 4.54 -3.90 11.65
N PRO A 299 5.39 -3.36 10.78
CA PRO A 299 6.67 -3.99 10.44
C PRO A 299 7.61 -4.03 11.65
N ALA A 300 8.57 -4.94 11.62
CA ALA A 300 9.66 -4.94 12.59
C ALA A 300 10.46 -3.63 12.48
N PRO A 301 10.90 -3.06 13.62
CA PRO A 301 11.66 -1.82 13.63
C PRO A 301 13.02 -1.98 12.92
N ASP A 302 13.36 -1.01 12.09
CA ASP A 302 14.68 -0.77 11.50
C ASP A 302 15.25 0.56 12.06
N PRO A 303 15.88 0.52 13.26
CA PRO A 303 16.42 1.72 13.89
C PRO A 303 17.55 2.36 13.07
N ASP A 304 18.24 1.61 12.20
CA ASP A 304 19.27 2.16 11.31
C ASP A 304 18.63 3.03 10.21
N ALA A 305 17.60 2.49 9.54
CA ALA A 305 16.86 3.25 8.54
C ALA A 305 16.22 4.50 9.14
N ALA A 306 15.56 4.36 10.30
CA ALA A 306 14.97 5.48 11.02
C ALA A 306 16.02 6.56 11.38
N ARG A 307 17.19 6.16 11.87
CA ARG A 307 18.30 7.09 12.15
C ARG A 307 18.69 7.88 10.91
N ARG A 308 18.85 7.21 9.77
CA ARG A 308 19.27 7.86 8.51
C ARG A 308 18.23 8.88 8.03
N TYR A 309 16.94 8.56 8.13
CA TYR A 309 15.88 9.54 7.85
C TYR A 309 15.93 10.73 8.80
N LEU A 310 16.15 10.53 10.10
CA LEU A 310 16.28 11.63 11.06
C LEU A 310 17.51 12.52 10.81
N VAL A 311 18.63 11.93 10.41
CA VAL A 311 19.84 12.68 10.01
C VAL A 311 19.54 13.56 8.80
N ALA A 312 18.82 13.04 7.80
CA ALA A 312 18.39 13.79 6.63
C ALA A 312 17.32 14.85 6.95
N ALA A 313 16.47 14.61 7.95
CA ALA A 313 15.43 15.53 8.40
C ALA A 313 16.01 16.75 9.15
N ALA A 314 17.07 16.55 9.94
CA ALA A 314 17.65 17.60 10.78
C ALA A 314 17.98 18.92 10.05
N PRO A 315 18.62 18.95 8.87
CA PRO A 315 18.90 20.20 8.14
C PRO A 315 17.64 20.88 7.56
N LEU A 316 16.55 20.14 7.35
CA LEU A 316 15.28 20.70 6.85
C LEU A 316 14.41 21.27 7.96
N ALA A 317 14.75 21.01 9.22
CA ALA A 317 13.95 21.42 10.35
C ALA A 317 14.18 22.88 10.75
N PRO A 318 13.14 23.59 11.23
CA PRO A 318 13.30 24.87 11.92
C PRO A 318 14.35 24.79 13.03
N HIS A 319 15.08 25.88 13.27
CA HIS A 319 16.25 25.91 14.18
C HIS A 319 15.95 25.32 15.58
N ASN A 320 14.77 25.61 16.13
CA ASN A 320 14.32 25.08 17.43
C ASN A 320 14.10 23.55 17.46
N LEU A 321 13.87 22.93 16.30
CA LEU A 321 13.66 21.47 16.18
C LEU A 321 14.92 20.70 15.77
N GLN A 322 15.90 21.35 15.14
CA GLN A 322 17.14 20.68 14.65
C GLN A 322 17.85 19.91 15.78
N GLY A 323 18.06 20.55 16.93
CA GLY A 323 18.71 19.93 18.09
C GLY A 323 17.91 18.75 18.66
N LYS A 324 16.57 18.79 18.60
CA LYS A 324 15.72 17.68 19.03
C LYS A 324 15.81 16.49 18.08
N ILE A 325 15.73 16.72 16.76
CA ILE A 325 15.85 15.65 15.75
C ILE A 325 17.24 15.01 15.79
N ARG A 326 18.33 15.79 15.93
CA ARG A 326 19.69 15.24 16.09
C ARG A 326 19.82 14.37 17.34
N ARG A 327 19.22 14.77 18.46
CA ARG A 327 19.18 13.95 19.68
C ARG A 327 18.44 12.64 19.47
N LEU A 328 17.30 12.65 18.77
CA LEU A 328 16.56 11.43 18.43
C LEU A 328 17.42 10.48 17.58
N ALA A 329 18.08 10.99 16.54
CA ALA A 329 19.00 10.19 15.72
C ALA A 329 20.15 9.60 16.57
N GLY A 330 20.73 10.40 17.48
CA GLY A 330 21.76 9.93 18.40
C GLY A 330 21.28 8.84 19.36
N ARG A 331 20.01 8.85 19.81
CA ARG A 331 19.48 7.78 20.68
C ARG A 331 19.40 6.44 19.95
N LEU A 332 19.06 6.45 18.65
CA LEU A 332 19.01 5.24 17.83
C LEU A 332 20.40 4.67 17.51
N SER A 333 21.47 5.47 17.53
CA SER A 333 22.83 4.96 17.31
C SER A 333 23.42 4.25 18.53
N HIS A 334 23.01 4.62 19.74
CA HIS A 334 23.61 4.10 20.99
C HIS A 334 22.84 2.92 21.59
N SER A 335 21.54 2.78 21.32
CA SER A 335 20.77 1.65 21.83
C SER A 335 19.61 1.32 20.90
N SER A 336 19.68 0.15 20.27
CA SER A 336 18.61 -0.41 19.44
C SER A 336 17.31 -0.63 20.22
N HIS A 337 17.33 -0.65 21.57
CA HIS A 337 16.14 -0.82 22.42
C HIS A 337 15.36 0.48 22.67
N ASN A 338 15.92 1.65 22.33
CA ASN A 338 15.26 2.94 22.57
C ASN A 338 14.23 3.34 21.51
N PHE A 339 14.00 2.52 20.48
CA PHE A 339 13.14 2.84 19.34
C PHE A 339 11.70 3.22 19.76
N GLN A 340 11.13 2.55 20.76
CA GLN A 340 9.79 2.86 21.28
C GLN A 340 9.70 4.27 21.89
N ALA A 341 10.74 4.71 22.59
CA ALA A 341 10.78 6.06 23.14
C ALA A 341 10.92 7.11 22.04
N VAL A 342 11.72 6.82 21.01
CA VAL A 342 11.90 7.70 19.85
C VAL A 342 10.60 7.81 19.05
N ARG A 343 9.91 6.70 18.79
CA ARG A 343 8.63 6.66 18.09
C ARG A 343 7.57 7.54 18.76
N ARG A 344 7.39 7.39 20.09
CA ARG A 344 6.47 8.25 20.86
C ARG A 344 6.83 9.73 20.81
N GLU A 345 8.11 10.06 20.71
CA GLU A 345 8.56 11.45 20.59
C GLU A 345 8.34 12.01 19.17
N LEU A 346 8.46 11.16 18.14
CA LEU A 346 8.10 11.50 16.76
C LEU A 346 6.60 11.73 16.61
N ASP A 347 5.76 10.92 17.26
CA ASP A 347 4.29 11.12 17.27
C ASP A 347 3.92 12.51 17.80
N ARG A 348 4.70 13.05 18.75
CA ARG A 348 4.51 14.41 19.30
C ARG A 348 5.08 15.51 18.41
N LEU A 349 6.00 15.18 17.51
CA LEU A 349 6.64 16.13 16.60
C LEU A 349 5.86 16.36 15.31
N ALA A 350 4.80 15.58 15.07
CA ALA A 350 4.03 15.58 13.84
C ALA A 350 2.75 16.47 13.80
N PRO A 351 2.65 17.67 14.42
CA PRO A 351 1.51 18.56 14.11
C PRO A 351 1.75 19.46 12.89
N ASN A 352 0.67 19.62 12.11
CA ASN A 352 0.30 20.40 10.89
C ASN A 352 1.10 21.63 10.38
N THR A 353 2.27 21.97 10.90
CA THR A 353 3.02 23.20 10.53
C THR A 353 4.43 22.93 10.00
N VAL A 354 4.73 21.68 9.70
CA VAL A 354 6.05 21.24 9.27
C VAL A 354 6.17 21.31 7.73
N PRO A 355 7.30 21.79 7.16
CA PRO A 355 7.54 21.72 5.72
C PRO A 355 7.33 20.30 5.18
N ASP A 356 6.76 20.19 3.98
CA ASP A 356 6.32 18.91 3.39
C ASP A 356 7.44 17.86 3.30
N ASP A 357 8.67 18.27 2.98
CA ASP A 357 9.85 17.39 2.95
C ASP A 357 10.24 16.89 4.33
N LEU A 358 10.25 17.79 5.33
CA LEU A 358 10.55 17.40 6.71
C LEU A 358 9.51 16.40 7.22
N ARG A 359 8.22 16.66 6.95
CA ARG A 359 7.13 15.74 7.30
C ARG A 359 7.34 14.37 6.67
N THR A 360 7.63 14.32 5.37
CA THR A 360 7.90 13.06 4.65
C THR A 360 9.03 12.25 5.30
N LEU A 361 10.12 12.91 5.71
CA LEU A 361 11.25 12.24 6.36
C LEU A 361 10.91 11.78 7.79
N LEU A 362 10.13 12.56 8.55
CA LEU A 362 9.67 12.15 9.87
C LEU A 362 8.70 10.96 9.79
N ASP A 363 7.82 10.95 8.80
CA ASP A 363 6.90 9.83 8.53
C ASP A 363 7.67 8.57 8.09
N ALA A 364 8.69 8.71 7.24
CA ALA A 364 9.57 7.61 6.87
C ALA A 364 10.38 7.07 8.07
N ALA A 365 10.88 7.96 8.93
CA ALA A 365 11.55 7.56 10.18
C ALA A 365 10.60 6.83 11.12
N ARG A 366 9.35 7.32 11.26
CA ARG A 366 8.30 6.69 12.06
C ARG A 366 7.91 5.33 11.52
N ALA A 367 7.74 5.19 10.20
CA ALA A 367 7.40 3.92 9.57
C ALA A 367 8.51 2.87 9.71
N ALA A 368 9.75 3.30 9.91
CA ALA A 368 10.89 2.43 10.20
C ALA A 368 11.03 2.05 11.69
N LEU A 369 10.21 2.57 12.61
CA LEU A 369 10.24 2.24 14.06
C LEU A 369 8.95 1.58 14.51
#